data_AF-A0A947BQY9-F1
#
_entry.id   AF-A0A947BQY9-F1
#
_cell.length_a   1.000
_cell.length_b   1.000
_cell.length_c   1.000
_cell.angle_alpha   90.00
_cell.angle_beta   90.00
_cell.angle_gamma   90.00
#
_symmetry.space_group_name_H-M   'P 1'
#
loop_
_entity.id
_entity.type
_entity.pdbx_description
1 polymer ?
#
loop_
_entity_poly.entity_id
_entity_poly.type
_entity_poly.pdbx_seq_one_letter_code
_entity_poly.pdbx_strand_id
1 'polypeptide(L)'
;IPDGLLAVLRKAFSGNIIVCGGYNAERAQQALQEGIADLVAFGVPYLANPDLPARLENGWPLTEADQDTFYGGDKHGYTDYPYYSE
;
A
#
# COMPACT_ATOMS: atom_id res chain seq x y z
N ILE A 1 14.90 1.01 4.68
CA ILE A 1 15.64 1.76 3.64
C ILE A 1 16.52 2.76 4.40
N PRO A 2 17.81 2.94 4.05
CA PRO A 2 18.65 3.93 4.72
C PRO A 2 18.03 5.32 4.72
N ASP A 3 18.16 6.03 5.82
CA ASP A 3 17.62 7.39 5.96
C ASP A 3 18.17 8.31 4.87
N GLY A 4 17.30 9.12 4.28
CA GLY A 4 17.67 10.09 3.24
C GLY A 4 17.86 9.52 1.82
N LEU A 5 17.82 8.20 1.61
CA LEU A 5 17.99 7.61 0.27
C LEU A 5 16.95 8.14 -0.74
N LEU A 6 15.67 8.22 -0.33
CA LEU A 6 14.59 8.70 -1.21
C LEU A 6 14.81 10.15 -1.65
N ALA A 7 15.32 11.02 -0.77
CA ALA A 7 15.64 12.40 -1.12
C ALA A 7 16.79 12.49 -2.13
N VAL A 8 17.79 11.60 -2.04
CA VAL A 8 18.88 11.51 -3.02
C VAL A 8 18.33 11.06 -4.37
N LEU A 9 17.48 10.02 -4.39
CA LEU A 9 16.85 9.52 -5.62
C LEU A 9 15.97 10.59 -6.26
N ARG A 10 15.17 11.31 -5.46
CA ARG A 10 14.32 12.40 -5.95
C ARG A 10 15.11 13.53 -6.60
N LYS A 11 16.31 13.84 -6.09
CA LYS A 11 17.21 14.83 -6.71
C LYS A 11 17.86 14.32 -8.00
N ALA A 12 18.13 13.03 -8.10
CA ALA A 12 18.82 12.42 -9.24
C ALA A 12 17.89 12.06 -10.41
N PHE A 13 16.61 11.84 -10.13
CA PHE A 13 15.61 11.41 -11.10
C PHE A 13 14.48 12.43 -11.16
N SER A 14 14.00 12.78 -12.36
CA SER A 14 12.92 13.77 -12.55
C SER A 14 11.58 13.16 -12.97
N GLY A 15 11.54 11.86 -13.27
CA GLY A 15 10.30 11.15 -13.59
C GLY A 15 9.51 10.73 -12.34
N ASN A 16 8.42 10.00 -12.53
CA ASN A 16 7.59 9.58 -11.40
C ASN A 16 8.28 8.52 -10.53
N ILE A 17 8.30 8.75 -9.22
CA ILE A 17 8.80 7.81 -8.21
C ILE A 17 7.60 7.13 -7.54
N ILE A 18 7.58 5.80 -7.60
CA ILE A 18 6.63 4.97 -6.87
C ILE A 18 7.37 4.33 -5.69
N VAL A 19 6.90 4.58 -4.46
CA VAL A 19 7.45 3.95 -3.26
C VAL A 19 6.55 2.79 -2.80
N CYS A 20 7.16 1.76 -2.22
CA CYS A 20 6.47 0.59 -1.69
C CYS A 20 7.22 0.08 -0.45
N GLY A 21 6.52 -0.66 0.42
CA GLY A 21 7.12 -1.35 1.57
C GLY A 21 6.65 -0.82 2.92
N GLY A 22 5.58 -1.41 3.46
CA GLY A 22 5.09 -1.12 4.81
C GLY A 22 4.41 0.24 4.98
N TYR A 23 3.94 0.85 3.89
CA TYR A 23 3.15 2.08 3.96
C TYR A 23 1.75 1.80 4.53
N ASN A 24 1.31 2.69 5.42
CA ASN A 24 -0.09 2.88 5.79
C ASN A 24 -0.60 4.21 5.19
N ALA A 25 -1.86 4.57 5.41
CA ALA A 25 -2.47 5.80 4.88
C ALA A 25 -1.65 7.05 5.24
N GLU A 26 -1.28 7.18 6.51
CA GLU A 26 -0.58 8.36 7.05
C GLU A 26 0.81 8.52 6.45
N ARG A 27 1.62 7.45 6.43
CA ARG A 27 2.96 7.47 5.85
C ARG A 27 2.91 7.69 4.34
N ALA A 28 1.88 7.18 3.67
CA ALA A 28 1.69 7.39 2.24
C ALA A 28 1.41 8.87 1.97
N GLN A 29 0.48 9.45 2.72
CA GLN A 29 0.15 10.88 2.63
C GLN A 29 1.36 11.77 2.93
N GLN A 30 2.15 11.43 3.95
CA GLN A 30 3.37 12.15 4.28
C GLN A 30 4.38 12.12 3.13
N ALA A 31 4.63 10.95 2.52
CA ALA A 31 5.57 10.83 1.42
C ALA A 31 5.16 11.64 0.18
N LEU A 32 3.86 11.73 -0.09
CA LEU A 32 3.32 12.57 -1.17
C LEU A 32 3.45 14.06 -0.84
N GLN A 33 3.12 14.47 0.39
CA GLN A 33 3.22 15.88 0.83
C GLN A 33 4.66 16.40 0.85
N GLU A 34 5.63 15.55 1.23
CA GLU A 34 7.05 15.89 1.23
C GLU A 34 7.67 15.88 -0.18
N GLY A 35 6.94 15.44 -1.21
CA GLY A 35 7.42 15.36 -2.59
C GLY A 35 8.55 14.34 -2.79
N ILE A 36 8.74 13.41 -1.85
CA ILE A 36 9.75 12.34 -1.94
C ILE A 36 9.28 11.18 -2.83
N ALA A 37 7.97 11.11 -3.11
CA ALA A 37 7.34 10.17 -4.02
C ALA A 37 6.14 10.83 -4.72
N ASP A 38 5.80 10.31 -5.90
CA ASP A 38 4.62 10.75 -6.66
C ASP A 38 3.45 9.77 -6.52
N LEU A 39 3.76 8.51 -6.20
CA LEU A 39 2.80 7.42 -6.05
C LEU A 39 3.26 6.49 -4.92
N VAL A 40 2.29 5.83 -4.27
CA VAL A 40 2.56 4.81 -3.23
C VAL A 40 1.87 3.51 -3.63
N ALA A 41 2.62 2.42 -3.65
CA ALA A 41 2.11 1.09 -3.91
C ALA A 41 1.90 0.32 -2.59
N PHE A 42 0.81 -0.45 -2.54
CA PHE A 42 0.44 -1.29 -1.41
C PHE A 42 0.38 -2.74 -1.87
N GLY A 43 1.11 -3.63 -1.17
CA GLY A 43 1.10 -5.07 -1.44
C GLY A 43 0.11 -5.79 -0.54
N VAL A 44 0.57 -6.25 0.63
CA VAL A 44 -0.23 -6.99 1.63
C VAL A 44 -1.58 -6.33 1.95
N PRO A 45 -1.70 -5.00 2.14
CA PRO A 45 -3.00 -4.39 2.37
C PRO A 45 -3.97 -4.59 1.20
N TYR A 46 -3.50 -4.52 -0.04
CA TYR A 46 -4.37 -4.70 -1.23
C TYR A 46 -4.77 -6.16 -1.41
N LEU A 47 -3.88 -7.10 -1.06
CA LEU A 47 -4.17 -8.54 -1.12
C LEU A 47 -5.42 -8.91 -0.31
N ALA A 48 -5.57 -8.36 0.89
CA ALA A 48 -6.69 -8.65 1.78
C ALA A 48 -7.89 -7.68 1.66
N ASN A 49 -7.74 -6.60 0.88
CA ASN A 49 -8.74 -5.54 0.77
C ASN A 49 -8.92 -5.19 -0.71
N PRO A 50 -9.82 -5.87 -1.45
CA PRO A 50 -10.02 -5.60 -2.87
C PRO A 50 -10.49 -4.16 -3.15
N ASP A 51 -11.04 -3.51 -2.13
CA ASP A 51 -11.53 -2.14 -2.06
C ASP A 51 -10.61 -1.19 -1.28
N LEU A 52 -9.31 -1.52 -1.14
CA LEU A 52 -8.34 -0.72 -0.38
C LEU A 52 -8.43 0.79 -0.64
N PRO A 53 -8.51 1.29 -1.89
CA PRO A 53 -8.61 2.74 -2.12
C PRO A 53 -9.80 3.39 -1.42
N ALA A 54 -10.98 2.76 -1.47
CA ALA A 54 -12.19 3.28 -0.82
C ALA A 54 -12.05 3.24 0.71
N ARG A 55 -11.44 2.18 1.27
CA ARG A 55 -11.17 2.11 2.70
C ARG A 55 -10.22 3.20 3.18
N LEU A 56 -9.15 3.46 2.41
CA LEU A 56 -8.19 4.52 2.71
C LEU A 56 -8.85 5.90 2.63
N GLU A 57 -9.69 6.14 1.62
CA GLU A 57 -10.42 7.40 1.44
C GLU A 57 -11.39 7.69 2.59
N ASN A 58 -12.14 6.68 3.04
CA ASN A 58 -13.17 6.82 4.08
C ASN A 58 -12.65 6.56 5.50
N GLY A 59 -11.40 6.13 5.66
CA GLY A 59 -10.85 5.73 6.95
C GLY A 59 -11.49 4.46 7.53
N TRP A 60 -11.99 3.57 6.68
CA TRP A 60 -12.60 2.30 7.12
C TRP A 60 -11.55 1.29 7.58
N PRO A 61 -11.92 0.35 8.48
CA PRO A 61 -11.01 -0.70 8.92
C PRO A 61 -10.50 -1.58 7.78
N LEU A 62 -9.21 -1.91 7.82
CA LEU A 62 -8.60 -2.85 6.89
C LEU A 62 -8.74 -4.28 7.43
N THR A 63 -9.06 -5.20 6.54
CA THR A 63 -8.98 -6.64 6.79
C THR A 63 -7.51 -7.05 6.88
N GLU A 64 -7.16 -7.84 7.91
CA GLU A 64 -5.84 -8.44 8.04
C GLU A 64 -5.67 -9.58 7.05
N ALA A 65 -4.49 -9.67 6.45
CA ALA A 65 -4.17 -10.72 5.49
C ALA A 65 -3.75 -11.99 6.22
N ASP A 66 -4.27 -13.13 5.78
CA ASP A 66 -3.76 -14.44 6.18
C ASP A 66 -2.47 -14.75 5.39
N GLN A 67 -1.34 -14.83 6.09
CA GLN A 67 -0.04 -15.06 5.44
C GLN A 67 0.14 -16.51 5.00
N ASP A 68 -0.56 -17.46 5.62
CA ASP A 68 -0.44 -18.88 5.29
C ASP A 68 -1.04 -19.18 3.89
N THR A 69 -1.87 -18.27 3.37
CA THR A 69 -2.54 -18.40 2.07
C THR A 69 -1.90 -17.58 0.95
N PHE A 70 -0.75 -16.93 1.17
CA PHE A 70 -0.15 -16.04 0.15
C PHE A 70 0.29 -16.75 -1.13
N TYR A 71 0.64 -18.03 -1.04
CA TYR A 71 1.22 -18.77 -2.16
C TYR A 71 0.57 -20.15 -2.32
N GLY A 72 0.23 -20.51 -3.56
CA GLY A 72 -0.46 -21.77 -3.87
C GLY A 72 -1.95 -21.69 -3.49
N GLY A 73 -2.54 -22.84 -3.12
CA GLY A 73 -3.91 -22.91 -2.64
C GLY A 73 -4.99 -22.80 -3.73
N ASP A 74 -6.13 -22.25 -3.34
CA ASP A 74 -7.32 -22.08 -4.17
C ASP A 74 -7.89 -20.64 -4.06
N LYS A 75 -9.20 -20.49 -3.91
CA LYS A 75 -9.85 -19.19 -3.72
C LYS A 75 -9.59 -18.58 -2.34
N HIS A 76 -9.25 -19.41 -1.34
CA HIS A 76 -9.09 -19.00 0.05
C HIS A 76 -7.87 -18.10 0.24
N GLY A 77 -8.10 -16.90 0.75
CA GLY A 77 -7.07 -15.87 0.88
C GLY A 77 -6.62 -15.29 -0.47
N TYR A 78 -7.45 -15.43 -1.52
CA TYR A 78 -7.16 -14.90 -2.86
C TYR A 78 -8.32 -14.08 -3.43
N THR A 79 -9.52 -14.68 -3.53
CA THR A 79 -10.71 -14.02 -4.10
C THR A 79 -11.88 -13.94 -3.12
N ASP A 80 -11.74 -14.47 -1.91
CA ASP A 80 -12.78 -14.53 -0.89
C ASP A 80 -12.67 -13.46 0.21
N TYR A 81 -11.69 -12.55 0.11
CA TYR A 81 -11.65 -11.37 0.98
C TYR A 81 -12.86 -10.46 0.72
N PRO A 82 -13.59 -10.03 1.77
CA PRO A 82 -14.82 -9.27 1.60
C PRO A 82 -14.53 -7.81 1.24
N TYR A 83 -15.44 -7.21 0.48
CA TYR A 83 -15.59 -5.76 0.41
C TYR A 83 -16.13 -5.23 1.74
N TYR A 84 -15.80 -3.99 2.10
CA TYR A 84 -16.41 -3.34 3.25
C TYR A 84 -17.90 -3.12 3.02
N SER A 85 -18.71 -3.39 4.05
CA SER A 85 -20.14 -3.12 4.08
C SER A 85 -20.48 -2.45 5.40
N GLU A 86 -21.22 -1.34 5.33
CA GLU A 86 -21.74 -0.61 6.52
C GLU A 86 -22.79 -1.41 7.30
#